data_AF-A0AA50WUH0-F1
#
_entry.id   AF-A0AA50WUH0-F1
#
_cell.length_a   1.000
_cell.length_b   1.000
_cell.length_c   1.000
_cell.angle_alpha   90.00
_cell.angle_beta   90.00
_cell.angle_gamma   90.00
#
_symmetry.space_group_name_H-M   'P 1'
#
loop_
_entity.id
_entity.type
_entity.pdbx_description
1 polymer ?
#
loop_
_entity_poly.entity_id
_entity_poly.type
_entity_poly.pdbx_seq_one_letter_code
_entity_poly.pdbx_strand_id
1 'polypeptide(L)'
;DVFKFDEKYEENEQKYKTLSKEILGSDAESGDEDGSEESGSGESDNEEEQEGDQKAMTIIDNTETNLVALRRTIYLTINSSLDFEECAHKLMKMQLKPGQEVELCHMFLDCCAEQRTYEKFYGLLAQRFCNINRIY
;
A
#
# COMPACT_ATOMS: atom_id res chain seq x y z
N ASP A 1 -2.39 -37.20 0.67
CA ASP A 1 -2.66 -37.19 -0.77
C ASP A 1 -2.02 -38.36 -1.47
N VAL A 2 -2.78 -39.05 -2.32
CA VAL A 2 -2.27 -40.11 -3.20
C VAL A 2 -2.78 -39.79 -4.59
N PHE A 3 -1.87 -39.66 -5.55
CA PHE A 3 -2.20 -39.44 -6.95
C PHE A 3 -3.05 -40.60 -7.47
N LYS A 4 -4.15 -40.27 -8.14
CA LYS A 4 -5.05 -41.24 -8.77
C LYS A 4 -5.27 -40.83 -10.21
N PHE A 5 -5.34 -41.82 -11.09
CA PHE A 5 -5.66 -41.60 -12.49
C PHE A 5 -7.09 -41.03 -12.60
N ASP A 6 -7.22 -39.91 -13.31
CA ASP A 6 -8.49 -39.28 -13.62
C ASP A 6 -8.84 -39.56 -15.09
N GLU A 7 -9.93 -40.30 -15.32
CA GLU A 7 -10.43 -40.60 -16.66
C GLU A 7 -10.91 -39.34 -17.40
N LYS A 8 -11.20 -38.24 -16.68
CA LYS A 8 -11.65 -36.95 -17.23
C LYS A 8 -10.58 -35.87 -17.13
N TYR A 9 -9.31 -36.27 -17.06
CA TYR A 9 -8.18 -35.36 -16.96
C TYR A 9 -8.24 -34.23 -18.00
N GLU A 10 -8.47 -34.56 -19.27
CA GLU A 10 -8.54 -33.57 -20.36
C GLU A 10 -9.62 -32.51 -20.15
N GLU A 11 -10.82 -32.91 -19.72
CA GLU A 11 -11.91 -31.97 -19.45
C GLU A 11 -11.63 -31.10 -18.23
N ASN A 12 -11.05 -31.68 -17.18
CA ASN A 12 -10.76 -31.00 -15.93
C ASN A 12 -9.60 -30.02 -16.10
N GLU A 13 -8.60 -30.37 -16.89
CA GLU A 13 -7.49 -29.49 -17.26
C GLU A 13 -7.99 -28.29 -18.08
N GLN A 14 -8.86 -28.51 -19.07
CA GLN A 14 -9.43 -27.42 -19.86
C GLN A 14 -10.29 -26.47 -19.02
N LYS A 15 -11.10 -26.99 -18.10
CA LYS A 15 -11.87 -26.18 -17.14
C LYS A 15 -10.95 -25.39 -16.23
N TYR A 16 -9.87 -26.00 -15.75
CA TYR A 16 -8.87 -25.33 -14.93
C TYR A 16 -8.16 -24.21 -15.70
N LYS A 17 -7.72 -24.46 -16.93
CA LYS A 17 -7.09 -23.45 -17.82
C LYS A 17 -8.02 -22.29 -18.14
N THR A 18 -9.30 -22.57 -18.34
CA THR A 18 -10.30 -21.51 -18.59
C THR A 18 -10.49 -20.66 -17.33
N LEU A 19 -10.62 -21.31 -16.17
CA LEU A 19 -10.81 -20.65 -14.89
C LEU A 19 -9.56 -19.87 -14.43
N SER A 20 -8.36 -20.42 -14.64
CA SER A 20 -7.10 -19.75 -14.32
C SER A 20 -6.93 -18.49 -15.15
N LYS A 21 -7.22 -18.56 -16.46
CA LYS A 21 -7.16 -17.41 -17.36
C LYS A 21 -8.19 -16.33 -17.02
N GLU A 22 -9.38 -16.71 -16.56
CA GLU A 22 -10.41 -15.78 -16.10
C GLU A 22 -10.00 -15.05 -14.81
N ILE A 23 -9.39 -15.76 -13.87
CA ILE A 23 -9.03 -15.22 -12.55
C ILE A 23 -7.72 -14.42 -12.59
N LEU A 24 -6.69 -14.95 -13.24
CA LEU A 24 -5.32 -14.43 -13.22
C LEU A 24 -4.93 -13.68 -14.50
N GLY A 25 -5.76 -13.75 -15.55
CA GLY A 25 -5.44 -13.18 -16.86
C GLY A 25 -4.57 -14.11 -17.72
N SER A 26 -4.38 -13.75 -18.99
CA SER A 26 -3.66 -14.54 -20.01
C SER A 26 -2.16 -14.74 -19.76
N ASP A 27 -1.62 -14.14 -18.69
CA ASP A 27 -0.20 -14.17 -18.34
C ASP A 27 0.18 -15.40 -17.50
N ALA A 28 -0.81 -16.16 -17.02
CA ALA A 28 -0.59 -17.38 -16.24
C ALA A 28 -0.07 -18.57 -17.08
N GLU A 29 -0.02 -18.45 -18.40
CA GLU A 29 0.38 -19.51 -19.35
C GLU A 29 1.86 -19.42 -19.76
N SER A 30 2.67 -18.58 -19.12
CA SER A 30 4.13 -18.49 -19.38
C SER A 30 4.99 -19.40 -18.49
N GLY A 31 4.37 -20.39 -17.82
CA GLY A 31 5.03 -21.30 -16.88
C GLY A 31 5.11 -22.76 -17.34
N ASP A 32 4.80 -23.10 -18.60
CA ASP A 32 5.05 -24.44 -19.15
C ASP A 32 6.56 -24.57 -19.49
N GLU A 33 7.35 -24.86 -18.45
CA GLU A 33 8.72 -25.37 -18.58
C GLU A 33 8.69 -26.76 -19.23
N ASP A 34 8.78 -26.81 -20.56
CA ASP A 34 9.18 -28.00 -21.30
C ASP A 34 10.64 -28.34 -20.97
N GLY A 35 10.82 -29.23 -20.00
CA GLY A 35 12.11 -29.72 -19.54
C GLY A 35 12.79 -30.64 -20.56
N SER A 36 13.37 -30.05 -21.62
CA SER A 36 14.28 -30.75 -22.53
C SER A 36 15.64 -30.04 -22.59
N GLU A 37 16.62 -30.64 -21.92
CA GLU A 37 18.03 -30.26 -21.97
C GLU A 37 18.66 -30.70 -23.31
N GLU A 38 19.22 -29.78 -24.12
CA GLU A 38 20.55 -29.91 -24.76
C GLU A 38 20.98 -28.63 -25.52
N SER A 39 22.11 -28.07 -25.11
CA SER A 39 23.04 -27.12 -25.75
C SER A 39 22.91 -26.81 -27.26
N GLY A 40 22.88 -25.51 -27.63
CA GLY A 40 23.21 -25.07 -29.00
C GLY A 40 23.06 -23.57 -29.28
N SER A 41 24.20 -22.85 -29.27
CA SER A 41 24.43 -21.45 -29.66
C SER A 41 23.71 -20.91 -30.92
N GLY A 42 23.29 -19.65 -30.89
CA GLY A 42 23.07 -18.83 -32.10
C GLY A 42 22.29 -17.54 -31.86
N GLU A 43 22.99 -16.39 -31.83
CA GLU A 43 22.45 -15.03 -31.81
C GLU A 43 21.44 -14.76 -32.94
N SER A 44 20.29 -14.16 -32.61
CA SER A 44 19.65 -13.14 -33.44
C SER A 44 18.68 -12.33 -32.58
N ASP A 45 19.19 -11.22 -32.03
CA ASP A 45 18.40 -10.16 -31.42
C ASP A 45 17.47 -9.57 -32.49
N ASN A 46 16.20 -9.95 -32.42
CA ASN A 46 15.11 -9.18 -33.00
C ASN A 46 14.07 -9.00 -31.90
N GLU A 47 14.40 -8.13 -30.94
CA GLU A 47 13.50 -7.63 -29.91
C GLU A 47 12.44 -6.74 -30.57
N GLU A 48 11.47 -7.37 -31.25
CA GLU A 48 10.18 -6.75 -31.46
C GLU A 48 9.55 -6.54 -30.08
N GLU A 49 9.74 -5.35 -29.53
CA GLU A 49 9.04 -4.80 -28.38
C GLU A 49 7.53 -4.91 -28.64
N GLN A 50 6.95 -6.06 -28.28
CA GLN A 50 5.53 -6.14 -27.99
C GLN A 50 5.32 -5.32 -26.73
N GLU A 51 4.95 -4.05 -26.94
CA GLU A 51 4.20 -3.23 -25.98
C GLU A 51 2.89 -3.97 -25.65
N GLY A 52 3.00 -5.06 -24.90
CA GLY A 52 1.90 -5.65 -24.18
C GLY A 52 1.51 -4.65 -23.12
N ASP A 53 0.40 -3.95 -23.36
CA ASP A 53 -0.36 -3.16 -22.42
C ASP A 53 -0.57 -3.98 -21.14
N GLN A 54 0.43 -3.94 -20.24
CA GLN A 54 0.32 -4.38 -18.87
C GLN A 54 -0.70 -3.44 -18.25
N LYS A 55 -1.98 -3.77 -18.41
CA LYS A 55 -3.05 -3.18 -17.61
C LYS A 55 -2.65 -3.38 -16.18
N ALA A 56 -2.10 -2.33 -15.59
CA ALA A 56 -1.58 -2.30 -14.24
C ALA A 56 -2.64 -2.97 -13.35
N MET A 57 -2.35 -4.20 -12.92
CA MET A 57 -3.22 -4.93 -12.02
C MET A 57 -3.33 -4.04 -10.79
N THR A 58 -4.47 -3.35 -10.66
CA THR A 58 -4.64 -2.31 -9.65
C THR A 58 -4.79 -3.03 -8.33
N ILE A 59 -3.70 -3.14 -7.58
CA ILE A 59 -3.71 -3.75 -6.24
C ILE A 59 -4.51 -2.80 -5.34
N ILE A 60 -5.72 -3.21 -5.00
CA ILE A 60 -6.58 -2.47 -4.08
C ILE A 60 -6.20 -2.89 -2.66
N ASP A 61 -5.48 -2.01 -1.96
CA ASP A 61 -5.13 -2.20 -0.55
C ASP A 61 -6.29 -1.78 0.36
N ASN A 62 -6.94 -2.77 1.00
CA ASN A 62 -8.02 -2.56 1.97
C ASN A 62 -7.54 -2.51 3.43
N THR A 63 -6.23 -2.58 3.70
CA THR A 63 -5.70 -2.74 5.07
C THR A 63 -5.44 -1.42 5.81
N GLU A 64 -5.74 -0.27 5.19
CA GLU A 64 -5.55 1.08 5.74
C GLU A 64 -4.15 1.33 6.34
N THR A 65 -3.14 0.56 5.91
CA THR A 65 -1.78 0.56 6.50
C THR A 65 -1.14 1.94 6.49
N ASN A 66 -1.36 2.70 5.41
CA ASN A 66 -0.87 4.07 5.26
C ASN A 66 -1.46 5.03 6.31
N LEU A 67 -2.75 4.88 6.67
CA LEU A 67 -3.39 5.71 7.69
C LEU A 67 -2.85 5.38 9.08
N VAL A 68 -2.70 4.09 9.39
CA VAL A 68 -2.14 3.64 10.67
C VAL A 68 -0.69 4.10 10.83
N ALA A 69 0.10 4.03 9.76
CA ALA A 69 1.47 4.54 9.75
C ALA A 69 1.51 6.05 10.03
N LEU A 70 0.65 6.82 9.35
CA LEU A 70 0.54 8.26 9.56
C LEU A 70 0.19 8.61 11.02
N ARG A 71 -0.85 7.97 11.59
CA ARG A 71 -1.26 8.16 13.00
C ARG A 71 -0.10 7.90 13.96
N ARG A 72 0.65 6.79 13.76
CA ARG A 72 1.82 6.47 14.57
C ARG A 72 2.91 7.54 14.46
N THR A 73 3.19 8.03 13.25
CA THR A 73 4.20 9.07 13.05
C THR A 73 3.80 10.37 13.75
N ILE A 74 2.54 10.78 13.66
CA ILE A 74 2.03 11.99 14.33
C ILE A 74 2.15 11.84 15.85
N TYR A 75 1.66 10.73 16.40
CA TYR A 75 1.74 10.44 17.83
C TYR A 75 3.17 10.48 18.38
N LEU A 76 4.09 9.80 17.69
CA LEU A 76 5.51 9.82 18.07
C LEU A 76 6.12 11.21 17.98
N THR A 77 5.72 12.01 16.98
CA THR A 77 6.20 13.40 16.83
C THR A 77 5.73 14.28 17.96
N ILE A 78 4.48 14.12 18.39
CA ILE A 78 3.89 14.86 19.53
C ILE A 78 4.60 14.47 20.82
N ASN A 79 4.69 13.18 21.12
CA ASN A 79 5.27 12.70 22.38
C ASN A 79 6.79 12.86 22.48
N SER A 80 7.49 13.00 21.37
CA SER A 80 8.94 13.28 21.36
C SER A 80 9.27 14.78 21.40
N SER A 81 8.26 15.66 21.32
CA SER A 81 8.45 17.10 21.36
C SER A 81 8.14 17.66 22.74
N LEU A 82 8.97 18.58 23.23
CA LEU A 82 8.77 19.22 24.52
C LEU A 82 7.93 20.50 24.38
N ASP A 83 8.24 21.30 23.36
CA ASP A 83 7.58 22.58 23.09
C ASP A 83 6.61 22.49 21.91
N PHE A 84 5.47 23.17 22.05
CA PHE A 84 4.41 23.15 21.04
C PHE A 84 4.84 23.79 19.71
N GLU A 85 5.73 24.80 19.75
CA GLU A 85 6.24 25.44 18.52
C GLU A 85 7.16 24.50 17.73
N GLU A 86 8.02 23.75 18.42
CA GLU A 86 8.87 22.75 17.80
C GLU A 86 8.02 21.63 17.19
N CYS A 87 7.01 21.16 17.93
CA CYS A 87 6.06 20.16 17.45
C CYS A 87 5.34 20.64 16.18
N ALA A 88 4.77 21.86 16.20
CA ALA A 88 4.10 22.45 15.06
C ALA A 88 5.02 22.52 13.83
N HIS A 89 6.27 22.95 14.02
CA HIS A 89 7.24 23.04 12.94
C HIS A 89 7.61 21.66 12.35
N LYS A 90 7.78 20.63 13.20
CA LYS A 90 8.02 19.24 12.74
C LYS A 90 6.84 18.69 11.95
N LEU A 91 5.63 18.88 12.45
CA LEU A 91 4.40 18.42 11.80
C LEU A 91 4.16 19.14 10.47
N MET A 92 4.52 20.42 10.35
CA MET A 92 4.43 21.16 9.07
C MET A 92 5.46 20.74 8.03
N LYS A 93 6.58 20.15 8.46
CA LYS A 93 7.55 19.57 7.53
C LYS A 93 7.13 18.21 6.99
N MET A 94 6.14 17.57 7.60
CA MET A 94 5.57 16.34 7.05
C MET A 94 4.78 16.68 5.79
N GLN A 95 5.11 16.01 4.68
CA GLN A 95 4.36 16.15 3.44
C GLN A 95 3.07 15.34 3.55
N LEU A 96 2.02 16.00 4.04
CA LEU A 96 0.68 15.42 4.11
C LEU A 96 0.04 15.44 2.71
N LYS A 97 -0.63 14.35 2.36
CA LYS A 97 -1.46 14.33 1.14
C LYS A 97 -2.74 15.14 1.40
N PRO A 98 -3.31 15.77 0.35
CA PRO A 98 -4.60 16.45 0.49
C PRO A 98 -5.67 15.49 1.04
N GLY A 99 -6.35 15.88 2.10
CA GLY A 99 -7.35 15.10 2.83
C GLY A 99 -6.85 14.47 4.14
N GLN A 100 -5.54 14.41 4.38
CA GLN A 100 -4.95 13.90 5.63
C GLN A 100 -4.87 14.96 6.73
N GLU A 101 -5.13 16.23 6.40
CA GLU A 101 -5.09 17.34 7.35
C GLU A 101 -6.13 17.20 8.47
N VAL A 102 -7.31 16.65 8.14
CA VAL A 102 -8.37 16.40 9.14
C VAL A 102 -7.95 15.32 10.13
N GLU A 103 -7.22 14.31 9.63
CA GLU A 103 -6.71 13.23 10.47
C GLU A 103 -5.66 13.74 11.47
N LEU A 104 -4.87 14.75 11.09
CA LEU A 104 -3.96 15.43 12.01
C LEU A 104 -4.72 16.09 13.17
N CYS A 105 -5.85 16.77 12.88
CA CYS A 105 -6.68 17.39 13.90
C CYS A 105 -7.32 16.36 14.84
N HIS A 106 -7.81 15.23 14.30
CA HIS A 106 -8.31 14.12 15.12
C HIS A 106 -7.22 13.58 16.05
N MET A 107 -6.00 13.36 15.52
CA MET A 107 -4.89 12.88 16.34
C MET A 107 -4.54 13.82 17.50
N PHE A 108 -4.62 15.15 17.33
CA PHE A 108 -4.40 16.08 18.44
C PHE A 108 -5.42 15.90 19.57
N LEU A 109 -6.67 15.65 19.20
CA LEU A 109 -7.78 15.47 20.12
C LEU A 109 -7.66 14.14 20.86
N ASP A 110 -7.33 13.06 20.13
CA ASP A 110 -7.12 11.73 20.70
C ASP A 110 -5.94 11.73 21.68
N CYS A 111 -4.79 12.30 21.29
CA CYS A 111 -3.63 12.41 22.18
C CYS A 111 -3.95 13.24 23.43
N CYS A 112 -4.74 14.31 23.29
CA CYS A 112 -5.17 15.11 24.43
C CYS A 112 -6.14 14.35 25.35
N ALA A 113 -6.97 13.47 24.80
CA ALA A 113 -7.95 12.68 25.54
C ALA A 113 -7.32 11.49 26.28
N GLU A 114 -6.22 10.94 25.77
CA GLU A 114 -5.45 9.87 26.42
C GLU A 114 -4.71 10.35 27.68
N GLN A 115 -4.38 11.64 27.76
CA GLN A 115 -3.63 12.20 28.88
C GLN A 115 -4.53 12.30 30.14
N ARG A 116 -4.01 11.84 31.29
CA ARG A 116 -4.75 11.86 32.57
C ARG A 116 -5.19 13.26 32.99
N THR A 117 -4.42 14.28 32.65
CA THR A 117 -4.66 15.67 32.99
C THR A 117 -4.47 16.53 31.77
N TYR A 118 -5.32 17.54 31.61
CA TYR A 118 -5.22 18.48 30.50
C TYR A 118 -3.90 19.24 30.53
N GLU A 119 -3.17 19.18 29.42
CA GLU A 119 -1.97 19.96 29.20
C GLU A 119 -2.25 21.12 28.25
N LYS A 120 -1.83 22.32 28.63
CA LYS A 120 -1.98 23.54 27.80
C LYS A 120 -1.26 23.42 26.45
N PHE A 121 -0.29 22.52 26.35
CA PHE A 121 0.44 22.19 25.13
C PHE A 121 -0.51 21.93 23.95
N TYR A 122 -1.52 21.08 24.12
CA TYR A 122 -2.44 20.71 23.04
C TYR A 122 -3.32 21.88 22.58
N GLY A 123 -3.74 22.75 23.50
CA GLY A 123 -4.51 23.95 23.16
C GLY A 123 -3.70 24.95 22.35
N LEU A 124 -2.44 25.18 22.75
CA LEU A 124 -1.53 26.09 22.04
C LEU A 124 -1.13 25.54 20.67
N LEU A 125 -0.90 24.22 20.57
CA LEU A 125 -0.62 23.53 19.32
C LEU A 125 -1.79 23.67 18.35
N ALA A 126 -3.02 23.35 18.79
CA ALA A 126 -4.23 23.47 17.96
C ALA A 126 -4.47 24.93 17.51
N GLN A 127 -4.34 25.90 18.42
CA GLN A 127 -4.46 27.32 18.09
C GLN A 127 -3.47 27.73 16.98
N ARG A 128 -2.24 27.22 17.02
CA ARG A 128 -1.24 27.51 16.01
C ARG A 128 -1.66 27.00 14.63
N PHE A 129 -2.20 25.78 14.54
CA PHE A 129 -2.68 25.21 13.29
C PHE A 129 -3.91 25.95 12.73
N CYS A 130 -4.90 26.26 13.57
CA CYS A 130 -6.08 27.02 13.15
C CYS A 130 -5.75 28.44 12.65
N ASN A 131 -4.67 29.04 13.17
CA ASN A 131 -4.20 30.35 12.70
C ASN A 131 -3.52 30.31 11.32
N ILE A 132 -3.02 29.14 10.90
CA ILE A 132 -2.24 29.02 9.66
C ILE A 132 -3.13 28.71 8.46
N ASN A 133 -4.13 27.84 8.62
CA ASN A 133 -5.07 27.53 7.56
C ASN A 133 -6.47 27.29 8.13
N ARG A 134 -7.49 27.76 7.41
CA ARG A 134 -8.91 27.59 7.77
C ARG A 134 -9.41 26.13 7.66
N ILE A 135 -8.59 25.25 7.10
CA ILE A 135 -8.89 23.83 6.93
C ILE A 135 -8.70 23.07 8.26
N TYR A 136 -7.84 23.58 9.16
CA TYR A 136 -7.50 22.94 10.44
C TYR A 136 -8.43 23.33 11.58
#